data_AF-A0A227J616-F1
#
_entry.id   AF-A0A227J616-F1
#
_cell.length_a   1.000
_cell.length_b   1.000
_cell.length_c   1.000
_cell.angle_alpha   90.00
_cell.angle_beta   90.00
_cell.angle_gamma   90.00
#
_symmetry.space_group_name_H-M   'P 1'
#
loop_
_entity.id
_entity.type
_entity.pdbx_description
1 polymer ?
#
loop_
_entity_poly.entity_id
_entity_poly.type
_entity_poly.pdbx_seq_one_letter_code
_entity_poly.pdbx_strand_id
1 'polypeptide(L)'
;LAQQLLAFIFNTRHRPTSEGLTQTTVIWFGDQWMSIGDIISNAVSAWEGSDINQIDQIKTVLDGLNNNDDVPILPSSYEDCPTPDFTQPES
;
A
#
# COMPACT_ATOMS: atom_id res chain seq x y z
N LEU A 1 0.02 15.79 6.36
CA LEU A 1 -0.59 14.91 5.35
C LEU A 1 0.06 15.08 3.98
N ALA A 2 0.03 16.27 3.37
CA ALA A 2 0.57 16.52 2.02
C ALA A 2 1.98 15.95 1.74
N GLN A 3 2.95 16.17 2.63
CA GLN A 3 4.31 15.62 2.46
C GLN A 3 4.34 14.08 2.47
N GLN A 4 3.55 13.46 3.35
CA GLN A 4 3.48 12.00 3.46
C GLN A 4 2.77 11.38 2.25
N LEU A 5 1.76 12.06 1.71
CA LEU A 5 1.09 11.64 0.48
C LEU A 5 2.03 11.70 -0.73
N LEU A 6 2.84 12.76 -0.84
CA LEU A 6 3.82 12.88 -1.93
C LEU A 6 4.88 11.77 -1.84
N ALA A 7 5.42 11.51 -0.65
CA ALA A 7 6.36 10.41 -0.43
C ALA A 7 5.75 9.06 -0.78
N PHE A 8 4.48 8.82 -0.44
CA PHE A 8 3.78 7.59 -0.78
C PHE A 8 3.64 7.39 -2.29
N ILE A 9 3.22 8.45 -3.01
CA ILE A 9 3.13 8.41 -4.48
C ILE A 9 4.51 8.16 -5.12
N PHE A 10 5.58 8.72 -4.55
CA PHE A 10 6.93 8.48 -5.04
C PHE A 10 7.38 7.04 -4.77
N ASN A 11 7.25 6.57 -3.53
CA ASN A 11 7.71 5.24 -3.11
C ASN A 11 6.97 4.12 -3.85
N THR A 12 5.65 4.26 -4.05
CA THR A 12 4.87 3.29 -4.82
C THR A 12 5.36 3.15 -6.26
N ARG A 13 5.77 4.23 -6.91
CA ARG A 13 6.36 4.21 -8.26
C ARG A 13 7.76 3.62 -8.33
N HIS A 14 8.50 3.58 -7.21
CA HIS A 14 9.90 3.13 -7.15
C HIS A 14 10.09 1.81 -6.39
N ARG A 15 9.00 1.13 -6.02
CA ARG A 15 9.07 -0.21 -5.45
C ARG A 15 9.66 -1.20 -6.46
N PRO A 16 10.33 -2.28 -5.99
CA PRO A 16 11.18 -3.16 -6.80
C PRO A 16 10.43 -4.09 -7.78
N THR A 17 9.31 -3.66 -8.35
CA THR A 17 8.72 -4.23 -9.56
C THR A 17 9.18 -3.41 -10.76
N SER A 18 9.35 -4.03 -11.94
CA SER A 18 9.89 -3.34 -13.13
C SER A 18 9.09 -2.12 -13.59
N GLU A 19 7.83 -2.00 -13.14
CA GLU A 19 6.92 -0.89 -13.46
C GLU A 19 6.47 -0.07 -12.23
N GLY A 20 6.99 -0.38 -11.04
CA GLY A 20 6.43 0.11 -9.78
C GLY A 20 5.04 -0.47 -9.49
N LEU A 21 4.36 0.07 -8.49
CA LEU A 21 2.98 -0.29 -8.18
C LEU A 21 1.99 0.61 -8.94
N THR A 22 0.97 -0.01 -9.53
CA THR A 22 -0.07 0.68 -10.29
C THR A 22 -1.19 1.18 -9.39
N GLN A 23 -2.04 2.10 -9.88
CA GLN A 23 -3.18 2.60 -9.09
C GLN A 23 -4.17 1.49 -8.67
N THR A 24 -4.23 0.38 -9.41
CA THR A 24 -5.09 -0.77 -9.11
C THR A 24 -4.45 -1.77 -8.15
N THR A 25 -3.16 -1.61 -7.82
CA THR A 25 -2.47 -2.48 -6.87
C THR A 25 -3.11 -2.32 -5.49
N VAL A 26 -3.46 -3.43 -4.86
CA VAL A 26 -4.10 -3.46 -3.55
C VAL A 26 -3.04 -3.74 -2.47
N ILE A 27 -2.97 -2.89 -1.46
CA ILE A 27 -2.03 -3.00 -0.34
C ILE A 27 -2.77 -2.94 0.99
N TRP A 28 -2.12 -3.41 2.07
CA TRP A 28 -2.67 -3.30 3.41
C TRP A 28 -2.52 -1.86 3.93
N PHE A 29 -3.64 -1.16 4.16
CA PHE A 29 -3.68 0.23 4.61
C PHE A 29 -4.47 0.35 5.90
N GLY A 30 -3.76 0.61 7.01
CA GLY A 30 -4.36 0.59 8.36
C GLY A 30 -4.79 -0.84 8.71
N ASP A 31 -6.08 -1.11 8.55
CA ASP A 31 -6.71 -2.41 8.87
C ASP A 31 -7.54 -2.98 7.71
N GLN A 32 -7.30 -2.51 6.49
CA GLN A 32 -8.07 -2.93 5.31
C GLN A 32 -7.20 -2.98 4.05
N TRP A 33 -7.59 -3.86 3.13
CA TRP A 33 -7.02 -3.92 1.78
C TRP A 33 -7.61 -2.80 0.93
N MET A 34 -6.77 -1.91 0.41
CA MET A 34 -7.19 -0.79 -0.44
C MET A 34 -6.30 -0.66 -1.67
N SER A 35 -6.88 -0.23 -2.78
CA SER A 35 -6.08 0.12 -3.96
C SER A 35 -5.27 1.39 -3.71
N ILE A 36 -4.10 1.51 -4.36
CA ILE A 36 -3.28 2.73 -4.29
C ILE A 36 -4.08 3.96 -4.74
N GLY A 37 -4.92 3.82 -5.78
CA GLY A 37 -5.81 4.88 -6.25
C GLY A 37 -6.79 5.35 -5.17
N ASP A 38 -7.44 4.41 -4.47
CA ASP A 38 -8.38 4.72 -3.39
C ASP A 38 -7.69 5.38 -2.19
N ILE A 39 -6.48 4.93 -1.85
CA ILE A 39 -5.67 5.53 -0.78
C ILE A 39 -5.32 6.99 -1.12
N ILE A 40 -4.87 7.25 -2.36
CA ILE A 40 -4.56 8.61 -2.82
C ILE A 40 -5.81 9.47 -2.79
N SER A 41 -6.93 8.98 -3.33
CA SER A 41 -8.18 9.73 -3.35
C SER A 41 -8.68 10.06 -1.94
N ASN A 42 -8.63 9.09 -1.02
CA ASN A 42 -9.04 9.28 0.38
C ASN A 42 -8.12 10.30 1.08
N ALA A 43 -6.81 10.20 0.89
CA ALA A 43 -5.85 11.14 1.46
C ALA A 43 -6.04 12.58 0.93
N VAL A 44 -6.36 12.75 -0.35
CA VAL A 44 -6.69 14.07 -0.93
C VAL A 44 -7.99 14.59 -0.32
N SER A 45 -9.06 13.80 -0.29
CA SER A 45 -10.34 14.21 0.28
C SER A 45 -10.23 14.59 1.77
N ALA A 46 -9.45 13.84 2.55
CA ALA A 46 -9.18 14.17 3.95
C ALA A 46 -8.36 15.46 4.09
N TRP A 47 -7.41 15.71 3.20
CA TRP A 47 -6.61 16.94 3.19
C TRP A 47 -7.44 18.19 2.84
N GLU A 48 -8.41 18.06 1.93
CA GLU A 48 -9.35 19.12 1.56
C GLU A 48 -10.44 19.34 2.62
N GLY A 49 -10.68 18.34 3.47
CA GLY A 49 -11.64 18.39 4.57
C GLY A 49 -11.13 19.09 5.83
N SER A 50 -11.90 18.99 6.90
CA SER A 50 -11.62 19.62 8.20
C SER A 50 -11.58 18.65 9.38
N ASP A 51 -11.73 17.34 9.15
CA ASP A 51 -11.62 16.33 10.20
C ASP A 51 -10.15 16.04 10.53
N ILE A 52 -9.68 16.68 11.60
CA ILE A 52 -8.29 16.57 12.06
C ILE A 52 -7.94 15.12 12.46
N ASN A 53 -8.90 14.35 13.01
CA ASN A 53 -8.63 12.98 13.42
C ASN A 53 -8.39 12.08 12.19
N GLN A 54 -9.20 12.27 11.14
CA GLN A 54 -9.01 11.56 9.88
C GLN A 54 -7.68 11.93 9.22
N ILE A 55 -7.32 13.22 9.22
CA ILE A 55 -6.04 13.71 8.67
C ILE A 55 -4.86 13.08 9.40
N ASP A 56 -4.89 13.02 10.73
CA ASP A 56 -3.81 12.46 11.54
C ASP A 56 -3.70 10.94 11.43
N GLN A 57 -4.83 10.24 11.34
CA GLN A 57 -4.85 8.79 11.09
C GLN A 57 -4.19 8.45 9.75
N ILE A 58 -4.62 9.10 8.65
CA ILE A 58 -4.07 8.85 7.32
C ILE A 58 -2.59 9.23 7.27
N LYS A 59 -2.20 10.35 7.88
CA LYS A 59 -0.79 10.77 7.99
C LYS A 59 0.07 9.70 8.66
N THR A 60 -0.43 9.09 9.74
CA THR A 60 0.29 8.06 10.50
C THR A 60 0.47 6.78 9.68
N VAL A 61 -0.58 6.32 9.01
CA VAL A 61 -0.51 5.13 8.16
C VAL A 61 0.45 5.36 6.99
N LEU A 62 0.36 6.50 6.30
CA LEU A 62 1.26 6.84 5.19
C LEU A 62 2.72 6.92 5.64
N ASP A 63 2.99 7.49 6.82
CA ASP A 63 4.35 7.54 7.38
C ASP A 63 4.91 6.13 7.62
N GLY A 64 4.10 5.21 8.14
CA GLY A 64 4.48 3.80 8.29
C GLY A 64 4.81 3.13 6.95
N LEU A 65 4.00 3.37 5.92
CA LEU A 65 4.22 2.83 4.57
C LEU A 65 5.46 3.44 3.89
N ASN A 66 5.75 4.71 4.16
CA ASN A 66 6.89 5.41 3.57
C ASN A 66 8.23 4.99 4.18
N ASN A 67 8.22 4.55 5.43
CA ASN A 67 9.40 4.08 6.15
C ASN A 67 9.48 2.55 6.23
N ASN A 68 8.66 1.83 5.44
CA ASN A 68 8.66 0.37 5.38
C ASN A 68 8.80 -0.12 3.93
N ASP A 69 9.89 -0.83 3.67
CA ASP A 69 10.16 -1.44 2.36
C ASP A 69 9.28 -2.69 2.11
N ASP A 70 8.82 -3.34 3.17
CA ASP A 70 8.12 -4.64 3.13
C ASP A 70 6.61 -4.48 3.39
N VAL A 71 5.95 -3.65 2.57
CA VAL A 71 4.48 -3.53 2.66
C VAL A 71 3.81 -4.70 1.92
N PRO A 72 2.91 -5.43 2.58
CA PRO A 72 2.15 -6.51 1.96
C PRO A 72 1.35 -6.01 0.76
N ILE A 73 1.55 -6.68 -0.38
CA ILE A 73 0.81 -6.45 -1.62
C ILE A 73 -0.12 -7.65 -1.81
N LEU A 74 -1.39 -7.40 -2.10
CA LEU A 74 -2.31 -8.46 -2.46
C LEU A 74 -1.98 -8.91 -3.89
N PRO A 75 -1.59 -10.18 -4.11
CA PRO A 75 -1.28 -10.68 -5.44
C PRO A 75 -2.50 -10.57 -6.35
N SER A 76 -2.26 -10.09 -7.57
CA SER A 76 -3.26 -9.91 -8.62
C SER A 76 -3.80 -11.25 -9.15
N SER A 77 -3.00 -12.31 -9.06
CA SER A 77 -3.35 -13.66 -9.47
C SER A 77 -2.83 -14.71 -8.48
N TYR A 78 -3.43 -15.91 -8.50
CA TYR A 78 -2.93 -17.05 -7.71
C TYR A 78 -1.51 -17.47 -8.13
N GLU A 79 -1.11 -17.18 -9.37
CA GLU A 79 0.23 -17.48 -9.90
C GLU A 79 1.32 -16.57 -9.30
N ASP A 80 0.93 -15.43 -8.73
CA ASP A 80 1.84 -14.51 -8.02
C ASP A 80 2.13 -14.97 -6.57
N CYS A 81 1.35 -15.93 -6.05
CA CYS A 81 1.68 -16.60 -4.79
C CYS A 81 2.71 -17.69 -5.06
N PRO A 82 3.83 -17.77 -4.32
CA PRO A 82 4.73 -18.91 -4.43
C PRO A 82 3.93 -20.19 -4.14
N THR A 83 3.83 -21.08 -5.13
CA THR A 83 3.17 -22.37 -4.97
C THR A 83 3.81 -23.07 -3.78
N PRO A 84 3.04 -23.58 -2.80
CA PRO A 84 3.61 -24.37 -1.72
C PRO A 84 4.35 -25.54 -2.35
N ASP A 85 5.65 -25.66 -2.03
CA ASP A 85 6.44 -26.78 -2.50
C ASP A 85 6.01 -28.03 -1.73
N PHE A 86 5.12 -28.82 -2.33
CA PHE A 86 4.65 -30.08 -1.75
C PHE A 86 5.68 -31.21 -1.90
N THR A 87 6.91 -30.93 -2.35
CA THR A 87 8.02 -31.91 -2.32
C THR A 87 8.68 -32.03 -0.94
N GLN A 88 7.87 -32.07 0.13
CA GLN A 88 8.35 -32.64 1.39
C GLN A 88 8.28 -34.18 1.24
N PRO A 89 9.38 -34.93 1.40
CA PRO A 89 9.31 -36.38 1.36
C PRO A 89 8.48 -36.85 2.57
N GLU A 90 7.42 -37.61 2.31
CA GLU A 90 6.75 -38.37 3.36
C GLU A 90 7.79 -39.26 4.05
N SER A 91 7.82 -39.18 5.37
CA SER A 91 8.74 -39.93 6.25
C SER A 91 8.36 -41.39 6.35
#